data_AF-D5FRV4-F1
#
_entry.id   AF-D5FRV4-F1
#
_cell.length_a   1.000
_cell.length_b   1.000
_cell.length_c   1.000
_cell.angle_alpha   90.00
_cell.angle_beta   90.00
_cell.angle_gamma   90.00
#
_symmetry.space_group_name_H-M   'P 1'
#
loop_
_entity.id
_entity.type
_entity.pdbx_description
1 polymer ?
#
loop_
_entity_poly.entity_id
_entity_poly.type
_entity_poly.pdbx_seq_one_letter_code
_entity_poly.pdbx_strand_id
1 'polypeptide(L)'
;MKMSMALFTMVFWVVIGAMLKKFSNFLSYLILMEGVCVSLGGMLICCQGMDSGHSLFVFLVLVACETSLGLSLMVGILRNSDSGVYSLYSQSA
;
A
#
# COMPACT_ATOMS: atom_id res chain seq x y z
N MET A 1 13.52 19.48 -10.82
CA MET A 1 13.06 18.19 -10.26
C MET A 1 13.66 17.09 -11.14
N LYS A 2 14.36 16.09 -10.57
CA LYS A 2 14.90 14.97 -11.37
C LYS A 2 13.73 14.25 -12.05
N MET A 3 13.88 13.79 -13.30
CA MET A 3 12.83 13.10 -14.05
C MET A 3 12.26 11.89 -13.26
N SER A 4 13.12 11.18 -12.53
CA SER A 4 12.73 10.10 -11.62
C SER A 4 11.71 10.52 -10.55
N MET A 5 11.87 11.71 -9.97
CA MET A 5 10.97 12.25 -8.96
C MET A 5 9.57 12.51 -9.53
N ALA A 6 9.49 13.00 -10.78
CA ALA A 6 8.22 13.22 -11.46
C ALA A 6 7.49 11.89 -11.76
N LEU A 7 8.24 10.85 -12.15
CA LEU A 7 7.69 9.51 -12.39
C LEU A 7 7.11 8.92 -11.10
N PHE A 8 7.85 8.95 -9.98
CA PHE A 8 7.34 8.45 -8.71
C PHE A 8 6.13 9.25 -8.20
N THR A 9 6.12 10.57 -8.41
CA THR A 9 4.97 11.42 -8.06
C THR A 9 3.72 11.07 -8.90
N MET A 10 3.90 10.75 -10.19
CA MET A 10 2.79 10.27 -11.03
C MET A 10 2.27 8.92 -10.54
N VAL A 11 3.16 7.97 -10.26
CA VAL A 11 2.77 6.64 -9.73
C VAL A 11 2.01 6.80 -8.41
N PHE A 12 2.51 7.63 -7.50
CA PHE A 12 1.86 7.93 -6.22
C PHE A 12 0.42 8.42 -6.42
N TRP A 13 0.21 9.40 -7.31
CA TRP A 13 -1.13 9.93 -7.60
C TRP A 13 -2.06 8.91 -8.27
N VAL A 14 -1.55 8.10 -9.20
CA VAL A 14 -2.34 7.04 -9.85
C VAL A 14 -2.79 6.01 -8.82
N VAL A 15 -1.90 5.61 -7.92
CA VAL A 15 -2.20 4.62 -6.87
C VAL A 15 -3.21 5.19 -5.88
N ILE A 16 -3.05 6.42 -5.41
CA ILE A 16 -4.06 7.08 -4.53
C ILE A 16 -5.42 7.18 -5.23
N GLY A 17 -5.43 7.59 -6.50
CA GLY A 17 -6.67 7.64 -7.29
C GLY A 17 -7.33 6.28 -7.44
N ALA A 18 -6.54 5.21 -7.54
CA ALA A 18 -7.06 3.84 -7.55
C ALA A 18 -7.64 3.47 -6.17
N MET A 19 -6.97 3.81 -5.07
CA MET A 19 -7.41 3.52 -3.69
C MET A 19 -8.76 4.11 -3.31
N LEU A 20 -9.14 5.24 -3.91
CA LEU A 20 -10.46 5.87 -3.69
C LEU A 20 -11.61 5.11 -4.37
N LYS A 21 -11.31 4.14 -5.24
CA LYS A 21 -12.32 3.28 -5.85
C LYS A 21 -12.75 2.19 -4.88
N LYS A 22 -13.99 1.76 -4.99
CA LYS A 22 -14.50 0.64 -4.20
C LYS A 22 -13.82 -0.66 -4.63
N PHE A 23 -13.11 -1.32 -3.72
CA PHE A 23 -12.49 -2.62 -3.97
C PHE A 23 -13.38 -3.75 -3.45
N SER A 24 -13.55 -4.79 -4.26
CA SER A 24 -14.17 -6.05 -3.84
C SER A 24 -13.20 -6.98 -3.12
N ASN A 25 -11.89 -6.75 -3.25
CA ASN A 25 -10.85 -7.61 -2.69
C ASN A 25 -9.86 -6.81 -1.84
N PHE A 26 -9.79 -7.15 -0.55
CA PHE A 26 -8.89 -6.53 0.42
C PHE A 26 -7.40 -6.71 0.03
N LEU A 27 -7.04 -7.81 -0.62
CA LEU A 27 -5.68 -8.03 -1.12
C LEU A 27 -5.29 -6.98 -2.17
N SER A 28 -6.21 -6.61 -3.06
CA SER A 28 -5.97 -5.58 -4.07
C SER A 28 -5.74 -4.21 -3.43
N TYR A 29 -6.41 -3.92 -2.32
CA TYR A 29 -6.18 -2.71 -1.53
C TYR A 29 -4.79 -2.70 -0.88
N LEU A 30 -4.36 -3.83 -0.29
CA LEU A 30 -2.99 -3.96 0.26
C LEU A 30 -1.90 -3.77 -0.81
N ILE A 31 -2.10 -4.30 -2.02
CA ILE A 31 -1.16 -4.10 -3.14
C ILE A 31 -1.06 -2.63 -3.53
N LEU A 32 -2.17 -1.89 -3.48
CA LEU A 32 -2.14 -0.45 -3.74
C LEU A 32 -1.42 0.30 -2.62
N MET A 33 -1.62 -0.07 -1.35
CA MET A 33 -0.85 0.50 -0.24
C MET A 33 0.67 0.29 -0.43
N GLU A 34 1.09 -0.90 -0.85
CA GLU A 34 2.50 -1.16 -1.22
C GLU A 34 2.98 -0.24 -2.35
N GLY A 35 2.14 0.00 -3.37
CA GLY A 35 2.47 0.93 -4.46
C GLY A 35 2.68 2.37 -3.97
N VAL A 36 1.89 2.82 -2.98
CA VAL A 36 2.08 4.13 -2.33
C VAL A 36 3.42 4.16 -1.58
N CYS A 37 3.72 3.13 -0.81
CA CYS A 37 4.96 3.03 -0.03
C CYS A 37 6.20 2.95 -0.92
N VAL A 38 6.16 2.19 -2.03
CA VAL A 38 7.26 2.10 -2.99
C VAL A 38 7.51 3.43 -3.68
N SER A 39 6.45 4.14 -4.09
CA SER A 39 6.60 5.46 -4.71
C SER A 39 7.15 6.51 -3.73
N LEU A 40 6.71 6.50 -2.48
CA LEU A 40 7.30 7.29 -1.38
C LEU A 40 8.77 6.95 -1.13
N GLY A 41 9.13 5.66 -1.07
CA GLY A 41 10.51 5.21 -0.93
C GLY A 41 11.40 5.67 -2.09
N GLY A 42 10.90 5.58 -3.33
CA GLY A 42 11.58 6.08 -4.52
C GLY A 42 11.79 7.60 -4.48
N MET A 43 10.79 8.35 -4.00
CA MET A 43 10.89 9.80 -3.78
C MET A 43 11.94 10.13 -2.70
N LEU A 44 11.95 9.39 -1.58
CA LEU A 44 12.95 9.55 -0.53
C LEU A 44 14.37 9.31 -1.07
N ILE A 45 14.59 8.25 -1.86
CA ILE A 45 15.89 8.01 -2.52
C ILE A 45 16.29 9.18 -3.44
N CYS A 46 15.34 9.73 -4.19
CA CYS A 46 15.61 10.82 -5.13
C CYS A 46 15.96 12.14 -4.42
N CYS A 47 15.39 12.36 -3.23
CA CYS A 47 15.55 13.55 -2.40
C CYS A 47 16.72 13.48 -1.41
N GLN A 48 17.11 12.28 -0.98
CA GLN A 48 18.16 12.09 0.02
C GLN A 48 19.57 12.24 -0.58
N GLY A 49 20.39 13.06 0.09
CA GLY A 49 21.86 13.03 -0.05
C GLY A 49 22.45 11.81 0.67
N MET A 50 23.71 11.49 0.38
CA MET A 50 24.45 10.25 0.72
C MET A 50 24.35 9.73 2.19
N ASP A 51 23.84 10.49 3.16
CA ASP A 51 23.94 10.19 4.60
C ASP A 51 22.68 9.61 5.29
N SER A 52 21.64 9.19 4.54
CA SER A 52 20.34 8.83 5.16
C SER A 52 19.84 7.40 4.91
N GLY A 53 20.75 6.47 4.57
CA GLY A 53 20.42 5.05 4.41
C GLY A 53 19.69 4.43 5.62
N HIS A 54 19.96 4.90 6.84
CA HIS A 54 19.24 4.49 8.05
C HIS A 54 17.75 4.88 8.01
N SER A 55 17.41 6.08 7.51
CA SER A 55 16.02 6.51 7.38
C SER A 55 15.26 5.65 6.37
N LEU A 56 15.91 5.25 5.28
CA LEU A 56 15.32 4.37 4.28
C LEU A 56 15.12 2.95 4.82
N PHE A 57 16.09 2.44 5.58
CA PHE A 57 15.96 1.14 6.24
C PHE A 57 14.78 1.13 7.23
N VAL A 58 14.67 2.14 8.10
CA VAL A 58 13.55 2.27 9.04
C VAL A 58 12.22 2.37 8.29
N PHE A 59 12.17 3.15 7.21
CA PHE A 59 10.98 3.23 6.35
C PHE A 59 10.58 1.86 5.81
N LEU A 60 11.50 1.09 5.23
CA LEU A 60 11.20 -0.25 4.70
C LEU A 60 10.72 -1.23 5.78
N VAL A 61 11.30 -1.18 6.98
CA VAL A 61 10.86 -2.02 8.11
C VAL A 61 9.43 -1.67 8.52
N LEU A 62 9.10 -0.38 8.63
CA LEU A 62 7.75 0.05 8.97
C LEU A 62 6.72 -0.36 7.91
N VAL A 63 7.06 -0.23 6.62
CA VAL A 63 6.20 -0.68 5.52
C VAL A 63 5.96 -2.19 5.62
N ALA A 64 7.00 -3.01 5.79
CA ALA A 64 6.86 -4.45 5.92
C ALA A 64 6.00 -4.86 7.14
N CYS A 65 6.12 -4.13 8.26
CA CYS A 65 5.27 -4.35 9.43
C CYS A 65 3.81 -4.01 9.14
N GLU A 66 3.54 -2.91 8.42
CA GLU A 66 2.19 -2.53 7.99
C GLU A 66 1.58 -3.60 7.09
N THR A 67 2.31 -4.10 6.08
CA THR A 67 1.86 -5.18 5.21
C THR A 67 1.54 -6.44 6.00
N SER A 68 2.39 -6.80 6.97
CA SER A 68 2.20 -7.98 7.82
C SER A 68 0.93 -7.86 8.68
N LEU A 69 0.66 -6.68 9.24
CA LEU A 69 -0.57 -6.41 9.98
C LEU A 69 -1.79 -6.48 9.07
N GLY A 70 -1.72 -5.87 7.87
CA GLY A 70 -2.78 -5.94 6.86
C GLY A 70 -3.11 -7.38 6.47
N LEU A 71 -2.10 -8.19 6.15
CA LEU A 71 -2.28 -9.59 5.81
C LEU A 71 -2.85 -10.41 6.98
N SER A 72 -2.39 -10.15 8.21
CA SER A 72 -2.92 -10.82 9.41
C SER A 72 -4.40 -10.51 9.62
N LEU A 73 -4.81 -9.25 9.41
CA LEU A 73 -6.22 -8.86 9.44
C LEU A 73 -7.02 -9.55 8.32
N MET A 74 -6.48 -9.61 7.10
CA MET A 74 -7.11 -10.31 5.98
C MET A 74 -7.38 -11.78 6.30
N VAL A 75 -6.39 -12.49 6.86
CA VAL A 75 -6.53 -13.89 7.27
C VAL A 75 -7.57 -14.03 8.39
N GLY A 76 -7.61 -13.10 9.33
CA GLY A 76 -8.63 -13.04 10.38
C GLY A 76 -10.05 -12.90 9.82
N ILE A 77 -10.24 -12.00 8.84
CA ILE A 77 -11.52 -11.79 8.15
C ILE A 77 -11.92 -13.02 7.33
N LEU A 78 -10.98 -13.62 6.59
CA LEU A 78 -11.22 -14.83 5.79
C LEU A 78 -11.61 -16.04 6.65
N ARG A 79 -11.03 -16.18 7.85
CA ARG A 79 -11.37 -17.25 8.79
C ARG A 79 -12.69 -17.04 9.53
N ASN A 80 -13.23 -15.82 9.48
CA ASN A 80 -14.46 -15.43 10.17
C ASN A 80 -15.51 -15.03 9.14
N SER A 81 -16.05 -16.02 8.42
CA SER A 81 -17.05 -15.83 7.35
C SER A 81 -18.33 -15.13 7.81
N ASP A 82 -18.65 -15.20 9.11
CA ASP A 82 -19.80 -14.52 9.73
C ASP A 82 -19.59 -13.02 9.97
N SER A 83 -18.37 -12.49 9.76
CA SER A 83 -18.05 -11.07 9.97
C SER A 83 -18.67 -10.10 8.94
N GLY A 84 -19.44 -10.60 7.98
CA GLY A 84 -20.21 -9.77 7.04
C GLY A 84 -19.38 -9.00 6.00
N VAL A 85 -18.04 -9.00 6.09
CA VAL A 85 -17.16 -8.29 5.15
C VAL A 85 -17.24 -8.89 3.74
N TYR A 86 -17.51 -10.20 3.62
CA TYR A 86 -17.87 -10.86 2.36
C TYR A 86 -19.39 -10.88 2.08
N SER A 87 -20.25 -10.78 3.09
CA SER A 87 -21.71 -10.82 2.89
C SER A 87 -22.27 -9.55 2.28
N LEU A 88 -21.56 -8.41 2.36
CA LEU A 88 -21.93 -7.18 1.64
C LEU A 88 -21.66 -7.24 0.12
N TYR A 89 -20.97 -8.27 -0.38
CA TYR A 89 -20.69 -8.46 -1.81
C TYR A 89 -21.23 -9.76 -2.41
N SER A 90 -21.64 -10.73 -1.58
CA SER A 90 -22.13 -12.04 -2.06
C SER A 90 -23.66 -12.18 -2.08
N GLN A 91 -24.42 -11.13 -1.78
CA GLN A 91 -25.88 -11.21 -1.66
C GLN A 91 -26.64 -10.47 -2.76
N SER A 92 -26.10 -10.46 -3.98
CA SER A 92 -26.87 -10.14 -5.18
C SER A 92 -26.24 -10.82 -6.41
N ALA A 93 -26.47 -12.13 -6.52
CA ALA A 93 -26.45 -12.87 -7.78
C ALA A 93 -27.45 -14.02 -7.67
#